data_AF-A0A5R9QYB1-F1
#
_entry.id   AF-A0A5R9QYB1-F1
#
_cell.length_a   1.000
_cell.length_b   1.000
_cell.length_c   1.000
_cell.angle_alpha   90.00
_cell.angle_beta   90.00
_cell.angle_gamma   90.00
#
_symmetry.space_group_name_H-M   'P 1'
#
loop_
_entity.id
_entity.type
_entity.pdbx_description
1 polymer ?
#
loop_
_entity_poly.entity_id
_entity_poly.type
_entity_poly.pdbx_seq_one_letter_code
_entity_poly.pdbx_strand_id
1 'polypeptide(L)'
;MRTLAAALLLSLAFALPAQANLRQAPEPELRDLMMHTVSQADSFEDRFDAEVWLLDMSTRLARYLPDPGERLTLLRLVHSEASKAGLKPDLVMALIHAESGFNRFAISSVGAQGMMQVMPFWKAELGRPDDNLTDNATNLRYGCTILSYYLKKENGDISRALARYNGSLGQTRYPAKVIGFWQDFWYVKP
;
A
#
# COMPACT_ATOMS: atom_id res chain seq x y z
N MET A 1 30.20 65.23 -22.20
CA MET A 1 29.04 64.68 -21.46
C MET A 1 28.10 64.09 -22.51
N ARG A 2 28.07 62.76 -22.69
CA ARG A 2 26.99 61.85 -22.20
C ARG A 2 25.62 62.34 -22.69
N THR A 3 24.79 61.65 -23.47
CA THR A 3 24.43 60.23 -23.70
C THR A 3 23.32 60.26 -24.77
N LEU A 4 23.10 59.28 -25.65
CA LEU A 4 22.14 58.18 -25.48
C LEU A 4 22.02 57.47 -26.84
N ALA A 5 22.32 56.17 -26.91
CA ALA A 5 21.85 55.31 -27.98
C ALA A 5 21.13 54.13 -27.33
N ALA A 6 19.83 54.02 -27.63
CA ALA A 6 18.93 53.04 -27.06
C ALA A 6 19.28 51.63 -27.54
N ALA A 7 19.49 50.72 -26.60
CA ALA A 7 19.59 49.30 -26.88
C ALA A 7 18.19 48.68 -26.84
N LEU A 8 17.75 48.17 -27.99
CA LEU A 8 16.51 47.42 -28.18
C LEU A 8 16.71 46.02 -27.60
N LEU A 9 16.10 45.71 -26.45
CA LEU A 9 16.08 44.37 -25.87
C LEU A 9 15.01 43.53 -26.57
N LEU A 10 15.44 42.59 -27.41
CA LEU A 10 14.61 41.55 -27.99
C LEU A 10 14.37 40.47 -26.92
N SER A 11 13.20 40.44 -26.29
CA SER A 11 12.79 39.35 -25.41
C SER A 11 12.23 38.18 -26.23
N LEU A 12 13.05 37.14 -26.45
CA LEU A 12 12.53 35.84 -26.90
C LEU A 12 11.81 35.16 -25.73
N ALA A 13 10.48 35.17 -25.76
CA ALA A 13 9.67 34.30 -24.92
C ALA A 13 9.72 32.88 -25.49
N PHE A 14 10.56 32.02 -24.92
CA PHE A 14 10.45 30.57 -25.14
C PHE A 14 9.23 30.07 -24.37
N ALA A 15 8.15 29.79 -25.09
CA ALA A 15 7.02 29.03 -24.57
C ALA A 15 7.48 27.59 -24.29
N LEU A 16 7.53 27.19 -23.02
CA LEU A 16 7.69 25.80 -22.63
C LEU A 16 6.41 25.05 -23.01
N PRO A 17 6.48 23.87 -23.67
CA PRO A 17 5.30 23.06 -23.82
C PRO A 17 4.95 22.49 -22.44
N ALA A 18 3.79 22.89 -21.91
CA ALA A 18 3.15 22.18 -20.83
C ALA A 18 2.75 20.80 -21.38
N GLN A 19 3.57 19.77 -21.15
CA GLN A 19 3.15 18.41 -21.43
C GLN A 19 2.10 18.02 -20.39
N ALA A 20 0.86 18.07 -20.83
CA ALA A 20 -0.29 17.48 -20.17
C ALA A 20 0.00 15.99 -19.89
N ASN A 21 -0.22 15.57 -18.64
CA ASN A 21 -0.21 14.19 -18.20
C ASN A 21 -1.40 13.45 -18.85
N LEU A 22 -1.25 13.07 -20.12
CA LEU A 22 -2.09 12.07 -20.76
C LEU A 22 -1.69 10.73 -20.14
N ARG A 23 -2.66 10.02 -19.53
CA ARG A 23 -2.50 8.67 -19.00
C ARG A 23 -1.84 7.78 -20.07
N GLN A 24 -0.53 7.61 -20.00
CA GLN A 24 0.18 6.65 -20.84
C GLN A 24 -0.39 5.26 -20.54
N ALA A 25 -0.72 4.51 -21.59
CA ALA A 25 -1.04 3.11 -21.43
C ALA A 25 0.14 2.42 -20.73
N PRO A 26 -0.11 1.42 -19.86
CA PRO A 26 0.95 0.66 -19.23
C PRO A 26 1.91 0.12 -20.28
N GLU A 27 3.20 0.06 -19.97
CA GLU A 27 4.19 -0.60 -20.81
C GLU A 27 3.71 -2.03 -21.16
N PRO A 28 3.88 -2.50 -22.40
CA PRO A 28 3.37 -3.81 -22.82
C PRO A 28 3.78 -4.96 -21.88
N GLU A 29 5.02 -4.94 -21.38
CA GLU A 29 5.53 -5.94 -20.44
C GLU A 29 4.78 -5.95 -19.11
N LEU A 30 4.45 -4.77 -18.56
CA LEU A 30 3.65 -4.66 -17.34
C LEU A 30 2.23 -5.18 -17.55
N ARG A 31 1.64 -4.91 -18.72
CA ARG A 31 0.31 -5.42 -19.08
C ARG A 31 0.31 -6.95 -19.15
N ASP A 32 1.29 -7.56 -19.79
CA ASP A 32 1.36 -9.01 -19.92
C ASP A 32 1.54 -9.67 -18.55
N LEU A 33 2.44 -9.12 -17.71
CA LEU A 33 2.64 -9.57 -16.35
C LEU A 33 1.38 -9.44 -15.49
N MET A 34 0.61 -8.38 -15.67
CA MET A 34 -0.69 -8.21 -15.05
C MET A 34 -1.69 -9.28 -15.50
N MET A 35 -1.82 -9.52 -16.81
CA MET A 35 -2.75 -10.54 -17.32
C MET A 35 -2.40 -11.93 -16.77
N HIS A 36 -1.11 -12.27 -16.71
CA HIS A 36 -0.64 -13.48 -16.05
C HIS A 36 -1.02 -13.51 -14.56
N THR A 37 -0.81 -12.41 -13.83
CA THR A 37 -1.13 -12.32 -12.39
C THR A 37 -2.62 -12.50 -12.14
N VAL A 38 -3.48 -11.85 -12.94
CA VAL A 38 -4.94 -11.95 -12.84
C VAL A 38 -5.42 -13.38 -13.05
N SER A 39 -4.83 -14.10 -14.01
CA SER A 39 -5.15 -15.53 -14.23
C SER A 39 -4.82 -16.45 -13.04
N GLN A 40 -4.01 -15.98 -12.10
CA GLN A 40 -3.53 -16.72 -10.92
C GLN A 40 -4.12 -16.17 -9.61
N ALA A 41 -5.05 -15.21 -9.69
CA ALA A 41 -5.56 -14.48 -8.54
C ALA A 41 -7.01 -14.87 -8.24
N ASP A 42 -7.20 -16.01 -7.57
CA ASP A 42 -8.52 -16.58 -7.24
C ASP A 42 -9.37 -15.74 -6.27
N SER A 43 -8.79 -14.68 -5.69
CA SER A 43 -9.48 -13.82 -4.72
C SER A 43 -10.32 -12.70 -5.33
N PHE A 44 -10.14 -12.39 -6.61
CA PHE A 44 -10.96 -11.37 -7.28
C PHE A 44 -12.24 -12.00 -7.81
N GLU A 45 -13.37 -11.35 -7.60
CA GLU A 45 -14.66 -11.83 -8.13
C GLU A 45 -14.78 -11.57 -9.63
N ASP A 46 -14.25 -10.44 -10.10
CA ASP A 46 -14.29 -10.01 -11.49
C ASP A 46 -12.88 -9.69 -12.01
N ARG A 47 -12.62 -10.12 -13.26
CA ARG A 47 -11.32 -9.96 -13.93
C ARG A 47 -11.00 -8.48 -14.18
N PHE A 48 -11.98 -7.70 -14.58
CA PHE A 48 -11.81 -6.28 -14.86
C PHE A 48 -11.52 -5.51 -13.57
N ASP A 49 -12.22 -5.83 -12.48
CA ASP A 49 -11.91 -5.28 -11.15
C ASP A 49 -10.48 -5.61 -10.72
N ALA A 50 -10.03 -6.84 -10.97
CA ALA A 50 -8.65 -7.25 -10.72
C ALA A 50 -7.64 -6.42 -11.52
N GLU A 51 -7.87 -6.25 -12.83
CA GLU A 51 -6.99 -5.46 -13.70
C GLU A 51 -6.94 -3.99 -13.27
N VAL A 52 -8.09 -3.37 -12.98
CA VAL A 52 -8.17 -1.97 -12.55
C VAL A 52 -7.44 -1.78 -11.22
N TRP A 53 -7.73 -2.63 -10.23
CA TRP A 53 -7.13 -2.51 -8.91
C TRP A 53 -5.62 -2.77 -8.95
N LEU A 54 -5.17 -3.83 -9.64
CA LEU A 54 -3.75 -4.16 -9.74
C LEU A 54 -2.96 -3.06 -10.46
N LEU A 55 -3.51 -2.46 -11.52
CA LEU A 55 -2.83 -1.39 -12.24
C LEU A 55 -2.68 -0.16 -11.35
N ASP A 56 -3.78 0.30 -10.77
CA ASP A 56 -3.82 1.49 -9.93
C ASP A 56 -2.87 1.35 -8.73
N MET A 57 -2.96 0.23 -8.01
CA MET A 57 -2.10 -0.01 -6.85
C MET A 57 -0.63 -0.22 -7.25
N SER A 58 -0.35 -0.87 -8.38
CA SER A 58 1.03 -1.05 -8.86
C SER A 58 1.68 0.30 -9.18
N THR A 59 0.94 1.22 -9.83
CA THR A 59 1.43 2.58 -10.10
C THR A 59 1.73 3.34 -8.81
N ARG A 60 0.83 3.30 -7.83
CA ARG A 60 1.01 4.00 -6.53
C ARG A 60 2.20 3.43 -5.74
N LEU A 61 2.44 2.13 -5.83
CA LEU A 61 3.47 1.41 -5.10
C LEU A 61 4.87 1.54 -5.73
N ALA A 62 4.98 2.01 -6.98
CA ALA A 62 6.24 2.10 -7.73
C ALA A 62 7.36 2.87 -7.00
N ARG A 63 7.02 3.85 -6.17
CA ARG A 63 8.00 4.61 -5.38
C ARG A 63 8.60 3.84 -4.19
N TYR A 64 7.95 2.76 -3.75
CA TYR A 64 8.38 1.94 -2.60
C TYR A 64 9.00 0.62 -3.06
N LEU A 65 8.43 0.00 -4.09
CA LEU A 65 8.94 -1.21 -4.73
C LEU A 65 9.16 -0.92 -6.23
N PRO A 66 10.40 -0.69 -6.67
CA PRO A 66 10.71 -0.36 -8.07
C PRO A 66 10.42 -1.50 -9.05
N ASP A 67 10.54 -2.76 -8.62
CA ASP A 67 10.30 -3.93 -9.47
C ASP A 67 8.81 -4.21 -9.68
N PRO A 68 8.30 -4.24 -10.93
CA PRO A 68 6.89 -4.51 -11.21
C PRO A 68 6.40 -5.90 -10.81
N GLY A 69 7.25 -6.93 -10.90
CA GLY A 69 6.92 -8.31 -10.51
C GLY A 69 6.73 -8.45 -9.01
N GLU A 70 7.60 -7.83 -8.22
CA GLU A 70 7.46 -7.77 -6.77
C GLU A 70 6.20 -7.03 -6.36
N ARG A 71 5.86 -5.91 -7.03
CA ARG A 71 4.60 -5.18 -6.79
C ARG A 71 3.39 -6.07 -7.02
N LEU A 72 3.27 -6.69 -8.19
CA LEU A 72 2.11 -7.52 -8.53
C LEU A 72 2.00 -8.75 -7.64
N THR A 73 3.13 -9.36 -7.27
CA THR A 73 3.18 -10.46 -6.31
C THR A 73 2.66 -10.02 -4.94
N LEU A 74 3.15 -8.89 -4.42
CA LEU A 74 2.69 -8.35 -3.14
C LEU A 74 1.20 -8.00 -3.17
N LEU A 75 0.75 -7.31 -4.22
CA LEU A 75 -0.64 -6.87 -4.36
C LEU A 75 -1.61 -8.06 -4.41
N ARG A 76 -1.25 -9.14 -5.13
CA ARG A 76 -2.04 -10.38 -5.13
C ARG A 76 -2.12 -11.00 -3.73
N LEU A 77 -1.01 -11.04 -2.99
CA LEU A 77 -1.00 -11.56 -1.61
C LEU A 77 -1.85 -10.69 -0.67
N VAL A 78 -1.72 -9.35 -0.75
CA VAL A 78 -2.52 -8.41 0.05
C VAL A 78 -4.00 -8.63 -0.22
N HIS A 79 -4.39 -8.68 -1.49
CA HIS A 79 -5.78 -8.89 -1.87
C HIS A 79 -6.30 -10.24 -1.34
N SER A 80 -5.54 -11.33 -1.53
CA SER A 80 -5.93 -12.66 -1.09
C SER A 80 -6.10 -12.75 0.43
N GLU A 81 -5.15 -12.23 1.20
CA GLU A 81 -5.17 -12.30 2.66
C GLU A 81 -6.18 -11.34 3.30
N ALA A 82 -6.35 -10.15 2.73
CA ALA A 82 -7.40 -9.23 3.14
C ALA A 82 -8.80 -9.83 2.90
N SER A 83 -9.03 -10.41 1.71
CA SER A 83 -10.32 -11.02 1.34
C SER A 83 -10.67 -12.18 2.28
N LYS A 84 -9.73 -13.09 2.55
CA LYS A 84 -9.92 -14.19 3.50
C LYS A 84 -10.24 -13.71 4.92
N ALA A 85 -9.74 -12.54 5.31
CA ALA A 85 -9.97 -11.94 6.62
C ALA A 85 -11.22 -11.04 6.67
N GLY A 86 -11.92 -10.83 5.54
CA GLY A 86 -13.06 -9.91 5.43
C GLY A 86 -12.66 -8.44 5.56
N LEU A 87 -11.43 -8.10 5.17
CA LEU A 87 -10.87 -6.75 5.20
C LEU A 87 -10.87 -6.12 3.81
N LYS A 88 -10.96 -4.80 3.77
CA LYS A 88 -10.72 -4.08 2.52
C LYS A 88 -9.21 -4.10 2.18
N PRO A 89 -8.79 -4.52 0.98
CA PRO A 89 -7.37 -4.57 0.60
C PRO A 89 -6.64 -3.23 0.70
N ASP A 90 -7.30 -2.12 0.39
CA ASP A 90 -6.75 -0.77 0.47
C ASP A 90 -6.51 -0.28 1.92
N LEU A 91 -7.34 -0.69 2.88
CA LEU A 91 -7.05 -0.50 4.30
C LEU A 91 -5.78 -1.27 4.72
N VAL A 92 -5.59 -2.49 4.22
CA VAL A 92 -4.38 -3.28 4.50
C VAL A 92 -3.13 -2.60 3.89
N MET A 93 -3.23 -2.05 2.67
CA MET A 93 -2.16 -1.24 2.07
C MET A 93 -1.79 -0.02 2.93
N ALA A 94 -2.80 0.69 3.46
CA ALA A 94 -2.59 1.82 4.36
C ALA A 94 -1.88 1.44 5.67
N LEU A 95 -2.26 0.29 6.24
CA LEU A 95 -1.63 -0.24 7.44
C LEU A 95 -0.16 -0.61 7.18
N ILE A 96 0.14 -1.32 6.08
CA ILE A 96 1.54 -1.66 5.70
C ILE A 96 2.37 -0.39 5.49
N HIS A 97 1.80 0.63 4.84
CA HIS A 97 2.47 1.92 4.66
C HIS A 97 2.78 2.58 6.02
N ALA A 98 1.86 2.52 6.99
CA ALA A 98 2.06 3.08 8.32
C ALA A 98 3.08 2.32 9.17
N GLU A 99 3.16 1.00 9.01
CA GLU A 99 3.96 0.10 9.83
C GLU A 99 5.41 -0.05 9.34
N SER A 100 5.60 -0.33 8.05
CA SER A 100 6.92 -0.69 7.51
C SER A 100 7.36 0.14 6.31
N GLY A 101 6.45 0.95 5.73
CA GLY A 101 6.72 1.59 4.44
C GLY A 101 6.99 0.56 3.34
N PHE A 102 6.35 -0.61 3.43
CA PHE A 102 6.52 -1.76 2.54
C PHE A 102 7.88 -2.47 2.62
N ASN A 103 8.60 -2.35 3.74
CA ASN A 103 9.82 -3.12 3.98
C ASN A 103 9.51 -4.48 4.62
N ARG A 104 9.67 -5.58 3.84
CA ARG A 104 9.43 -6.96 4.31
C ARG A 104 10.36 -7.43 5.43
N PHE A 105 11.51 -6.78 5.59
CA PHE A 105 12.51 -7.11 6.60
C PHE A 105 12.52 -6.12 7.77
N ALA A 106 11.51 -5.24 7.87
CA ALA A 106 11.43 -4.29 8.97
C ALA A 106 11.38 -5.00 10.32
N ILE A 107 12.24 -4.57 11.25
CA ILE A 107 12.23 -5.01 12.65
C ILE A 107 12.20 -3.75 13.52
N SER A 108 11.18 -3.59 14.37
CA SER A 108 11.12 -2.46 15.30
C SER A 108 12.04 -2.66 16.51
N SER A 109 12.28 -1.60 17.27
CA SER A 109 13.07 -1.64 18.51
C SER A 109 12.47 -2.56 19.59
N VAL A 110 11.16 -2.81 19.53
CA VAL A 110 10.43 -3.71 20.44
C VAL A 110 10.19 -5.10 19.84
N GLY A 111 10.73 -5.37 18.65
CA GLY A 111 10.74 -6.70 18.04
C GLY A 111 9.57 -7.03 17.13
N ALA A 112 8.75 -6.04 16.72
CA ALA A 112 7.72 -6.24 15.70
C ALA A 112 8.37 -6.50 14.33
N GLN A 113 7.79 -7.38 13.50
CA GLN A 113 8.46 -7.89 12.29
C GLN A 113 7.62 -7.78 11.02
N GLY A 114 8.29 -7.50 9.91
CA GLY A 114 7.76 -7.58 8.55
C GLY A 114 6.80 -6.46 8.16
N MET A 115 6.10 -6.66 7.04
CA MET A 115 5.24 -5.67 6.37
C MET A 115 4.21 -5.01 7.28
N MET A 116 3.53 -5.82 8.10
CA MET A 116 2.46 -5.39 9.00
C MET A 116 2.92 -5.32 10.47
N GLN A 117 4.23 -5.37 10.72
CA GLN A 117 4.85 -5.26 12.05
C GLN A 117 4.18 -6.17 13.10
N VAL A 118 4.11 -7.46 12.78
CA VAL A 118 3.50 -8.46 13.67
C VAL A 118 4.45 -8.75 14.84
N MET A 119 3.92 -8.73 16.05
CA MET A 119 4.67 -9.10 17.25
C MET A 119 4.89 -10.62 17.33
N PRO A 120 6.12 -11.11 17.63
CA PRO A 120 6.44 -12.54 17.64
C PRO A 120 5.59 -13.42 18.55
N PHE A 121 5.04 -12.87 19.65
CA PHE A 121 4.19 -13.66 20.57
C PHE A 121 2.94 -14.22 19.88
N TRP A 122 2.44 -13.56 18.82
CA TRP A 122 1.29 -14.04 18.05
C TRP A 122 1.52 -15.41 17.40
N LYS A 123 2.78 -15.77 17.13
CA LYS A 123 3.10 -17.10 16.61
C LYS A 123 2.69 -18.20 17.57
N ALA A 124 2.91 -18.00 18.87
CA ALA A 124 2.50 -18.95 19.91
C ALA A 124 0.97 -18.94 20.09
N GLU A 125 0.37 -17.75 20.15
CA GLU A 125 -1.09 -17.59 20.30
C GLU A 125 -1.89 -18.26 19.17
N LEU A 126 -1.35 -18.28 17.95
CA LEU A 126 -1.97 -18.92 16.79
C LEU A 126 -1.48 -20.36 16.55
N GLY A 127 -0.66 -20.93 17.45
CA GLY A 127 -0.21 -22.33 17.37
C GLY A 127 0.79 -22.61 16.24
N ARG A 128 1.58 -21.61 15.83
CA ARG A 128 2.53 -21.67 14.71
C ARG A 128 3.90 -21.05 15.08
N PRO A 129 4.57 -21.57 16.12
CA PRO A 129 5.78 -20.95 16.70
C PRO A 129 6.96 -20.83 15.71
N ASP A 130 7.04 -21.72 14.72
CA ASP A 130 8.15 -21.81 13.77
C ASP A 130 7.99 -20.90 12.54
N ASP A 131 6.86 -20.20 12.41
CA ASP A 131 6.61 -19.31 11.28
C ASP A 131 7.64 -18.16 11.20
N ASN A 132 7.98 -17.77 9.97
CA ASN A 132 8.85 -16.64 9.68
C ASN A 132 8.02 -15.38 9.38
N LEU A 133 8.03 -14.40 10.28
CA LEU A 133 7.27 -13.15 10.11
C LEU A 133 7.89 -12.17 9.11
N THR A 134 9.05 -12.47 8.52
CA THR A 134 9.61 -11.69 7.40
C THR A 134 9.25 -12.25 6.02
N ASP A 135 8.61 -13.43 5.98
CA ASP A 135 7.96 -13.93 4.77
C ASP A 135 6.64 -13.16 4.54
N ASN A 136 6.45 -12.63 3.34
CA ASN A 136 5.30 -11.74 3.04
C ASN A 136 3.96 -12.46 3.20
N ALA A 137 3.83 -13.68 2.66
CA ALA A 137 2.56 -14.41 2.72
C ALA A 137 2.17 -14.73 4.17
N THR A 138 3.16 -15.18 4.95
CA THR A 138 3.00 -15.43 6.39
C THR A 138 2.64 -14.12 7.12
N ASN A 139 3.43 -13.06 6.97
CA ASN A 139 3.20 -11.80 7.67
C ASN A 139 1.82 -11.19 7.39
N LEU A 140 1.40 -11.19 6.11
CA LEU A 140 0.08 -10.70 5.70
C LEU A 140 -1.06 -11.55 6.28
N ARG A 141 -0.91 -12.88 6.32
CA ARG A 141 -1.87 -13.77 6.99
C ARG A 141 -2.05 -13.39 8.45
N TYR A 142 -0.96 -13.21 9.20
CA TYR A 142 -1.03 -12.81 10.61
C TYR A 142 -1.68 -11.45 10.77
N GLY A 143 -1.15 -10.43 10.09
CA GLY A 143 -1.61 -9.06 10.26
C GLY A 143 -3.09 -8.89 9.87
N CYS A 144 -3.53 -9.51 8.77
CA CYS A 144 -4.94 -9.50 8.38
C CYS A 144 -5.83 -10.23 9.40
N THR A 145 -5.39 -11.38 9.92
CA THR A 145 -6.13 -12.13 10.95
C THR A 145 -6.27 -11.32 12.24
N ILE A 146 -5.18 -10.69 12.70
CA ILE A 146 -5.16 -9.89 13.93
C ILE A 146 -6.02 -8.63 13.77
N LEU A 147 -5.93 -7.92 12.64
CA LEU A 147 -6.75 -6.75 12.38
C LEU A 147 -8.24 -7.11 12.30
N SER A 148 -8.59 -8.20 11.62
CA SER A 148 -9.98 -8.71 11.55
C SER A 148 -10.51 -9.06 12.94
N TYR A 149 -9.70 -9.73 13.78
CA TYR A 149 -10.05 -9.98 15.17
C TYR A 149 -10.36 -8.69 15.94
N TYR A 150 -9.52 -7.66 15.82
CA TYR A 150 -9.74 -6.39 16.51
C TYR A 150 -10.92 -5.60 15.97
N LEU A 151 -11.20 -5.65 14.67
CA LEU A 151 -12.41 -5.06 14.10
C LEU A 151 -13.67 -5.71 14.67
N LYS A 152 -13.70 -7.04 14.75
CA LYS A 152 -14.82 -7.77 15.39
C LYS A 152 -14.95 -7.38 16.86
N LYS A 153 -13.83 -7.32 17.60
CA LYS A 153 -13.80 -6.95 19.02
C LYS A 153 -14.30 -5.54 19.29
N GLU A 154 -14.04 -4.62 18.37
CA GLU A 154 -14.48 -3.22 18.46
C GLU A 154 -15.76 -2.93 17.66
N ASN A 155 -16.57 -3.96 17.35
CA ASN A 155 -17.86 -3.83 16.67
C ASN A 155 -17.78 -3.05 15.34
N GLY A 156 -16.69 -3.22 14.60
CA GLY A 156 -16.46 -2.55 13.33
C GLY A 156 -15.87 -1.15 13.43
N ASP A 157 -15.59 -0.62 14.63
CA ASP A 157 -14.90 0.66 14.79
C ASP A 157 -13.43 0.52 14.35
N ILE A 158 -13.15 1.00 13.13
CA ILE A 158 -11.83 0.95 12.51
C ILE A 158 -10.80 1.71 13.35
N SER A 159 -11.15 2.88 13.90
CA SER A 159 -10.22 3.69 14.68
C SER A 159 -9.77 2.94 15.94
N ARG A 160 -10.72 2.34 16.66
CA ARG A 160 -10.42 1.57 17.87
C ARG A 160 -9.70 0.27 17.56
N ALA A 161 -10.05 -0.41 16.46
CA ALA A 161 -9.36 -1.62 16.02
C ALA A 161 -7.89 -1.35 15.68
N LEU A 162 -7.60 -0.27 14.95
CA LEU A 162 -6.23 0.16 14.64
C LEU A 162 -5.46 0.53 15.92
N ALA A 163 -6.10 1.24 16.86
CA ALA A 163 -5.48 1.55 18.15
C ALA A 163 -5.10 0.27 18.92
N ARG A 164 -5.95 -0.76 18.90
CA ARG A 164 -5.61 -2.08 19.50
C ARG A 164 -4.50 -2.79 18.76
N TYR A 165 -4.54 -2.80 17.42
CA TYR A 165 -3.54 -3.46 16.59
C TYR A 165 -2.13 -2.96 16.95
N ASN A 166 -1.99 -1.65 17.11
CA ASN A 166 -0.73 -1.00 17.49
C ASN A 166 -0.42 -1.06 19.00
N GLY A 167 -1.40 -1.35 19.86
CA GLY A 167 -1.24 -1.30 21.31
C GLY A 167 -1.41 0.09 21.95
N SER A 168 -2.03 1.03 21.23
CA SER A 168 -2.28 2.42 21.66
C SER A 168 -3.76 2.70 21.96
N LEU A 169 -4.50 1.71 22.48
CA LEU A 169 -5.93 1.87 22.80
C LEU A 169 -6.20 3.12 23.65
N GLY A 170 -7.17 3.93 23.21
CA GLY A 170 -7.49 5.22 23.84
C GLY A 170 -6.74 6.41 23.23
N GLN A 171 -5.76 6.17 22.36
CA GLN A 171 -5.07 7.22 21.60
C GLN A 171 -5.59 7.30 20.17
N THR A 172 -5.65 8.51 19.63
CA THR A 172 -6.16 8.77 18.27
C THR A 172 -5.06 8.97 17.23
N ARG A 173 -3.82 9.27 17.67
CA ARG A 173 -2.71 9.63 16.77
C ARG A 173 -2.38 8.52 15.77
N TYR A 174 -2.22 7.29 16.25
CA TYR A 174 -1.89 6.16 15.37
C TYR A 174 -3.05 5.82 14.41
N PRO A 175 -4.30 5.66 14.88
CA PRO A 175 -5.43 5.46 13.98
C PRO A 175 -5.55 6.56 12.91
N ALA A 176 -5.41 7.84 13.31
CA ALA A 176 -5.47 8.97 12.38
C ALA A 176 -4.36 8.91 11.32
N LYS A 177 -3.14 8.45 11.68
CA LYS A 177 -2.06 8.23 10.71
C LYS A 177 -2.45 7.21 9.64
N VAL A 178 -2.95 6.04 10.06
CA VAL A 178 -3.33 4.96 9.13
C VAL A 178 -4.52 5.39 8.26
N ILE A 179 -5.54 6.02 8.86
CA ILE A 179 -6.71 6.51 8.13
C ILE A 179 -6.32 7.62 7.14
N GLY A 180 -5.41 8.53 7.52
CA GLY A 180 -4.86 9.52 6.62
C GLY A 180 -4.16 8.87 5.43
N PHE A 181 -3.30 7.88 5.67
CA PHE A 181 -2.69 7.13 4.57
C PHE A 181 -3.70 6.41 3.68
N TRP A 182 -4.76 5.88 4.28
CA TRP A 182 -5.83 5.25 3.53
C TRP A 182 -6.50 6.26 2.61
N GLN A 183 -6.96 7.39 3.13
CA GLN A 183 -7.67 8.42 2.38
C GLN A 183 -6.79 9.08 1.30
N ASP A 184 -5.53 9.38 1.64
CA ASP A 184 -4.65 10.18 0.79
C ASP A 184 -3.97 9.36 -0.31
N PHE A 185 -3.68 8.08 -0.06
CA PHE A 185 -2.86 7.26 -0.96
C PHE A 185 -3.51 6.00 -1.47
N TRP A 186 -4.43 5.37 -0.73
CA TRP A 186 -4.83 3.99 -1.03
C TRP A 186 -6.32 3.80 -1.31
N TYR A 187 -7.16 4.73 -0.89
CA TYR A 187 -8.60 4.62 -0.97
C TYR A 187 -9.05 4.37 -2.41
N VAL A 188 -9.83 3.31 -2.59
CA VAL A 188 -10.50 3.00 -3.85
C VAL A 188 -11.94 3.49 -3.73
N LYS A 189 -12.35 4.38 -4.62
CA LYS A 189 -13.75 4.82 -4.66
C LYS A 189 -14.61 3.63 -5.10
N PRO A 190 -15.69 3.31 -4.38
CA PRO A 190 -16.68 2.34 -4.85
C PRO A 190 -17.39 2.85 -6.10
#